data_AF-A0A9D7RLN8-F1
#
_entry.id   AF-A0A9D7RLN8-F1
#
_cell.length_a   1.000
_cell.length_b   1.000
_cell.length_c   1.000
_cell.angle_alpha   90.00
_cell.angle_beta   90.00
_cell.angle_gamma   90.00
#
_symmetry.space_group_name_H-M   'P 1'
#
loop_
_entity.id
_entity.type
_entity.pdbx_description
1 polymer ?
#
loop_
_entity_poly.entity_id
_entity_poly.type
_entity_poly.pdbx_seq_one_letter_code
_entity_poly.pdbx_strand_id
1 'polypeptide(L)'
;MELKQFSGLANKTTQESLPDGALTAALNVDIDDAGKLRRRRGSTLISAGGFHSLFSDSDEVGYVVKNGDLCRFTPSMELTVIRAGVGDDHLSYQRVGDRVYAKSRTQSLSFADTGIAQDWGVPLVSAFSASSSTGNSCQIAVVYRRDSDGVEGGAVMAVDAMTTPEGAITVSGIPVI
;
A
#
# COMPACT_ATOMS: atom_id res chain seq x y z
N MET A 1 -14.81 6.98 50.39
CA MET A 1 -15.80 7.21 49.31
C MET A 1 -15.47 6.22 48.21
N GLU A 2 -16.40 5.32 47.91
CA GLU A 2 -16.22 4.29 46.88
C GLU A 2 -17.06 4.68 45.67
N LEU A 3 -16.41 4.87 44.51
CA LEU A 3 -17.09 5.17 43.26
C LEU A 3 -17.77 3.90 42.76
N LYS A 4 -19.10 3.81 42.93
CA LYS A 4 -19.88 2.63 42.56
C LYS A 4 -20.03 2.44 41.05
N GLN A 5 -19.98 3.53 40.28
CA GLN A 5 -20.17 3.50 38.83
C GLN A 5 -19.54 4.73 38.16
N PHE A 6 -18.87 4.52 37.03
CA PHE A 6 -18.38 5.59 36.17
C PHE A 6 -19.54 6.26 35.42
N SER A 7 -19.65 7.59 35.50
CA SER A 7 -20.71 8.36 34.82
C SER A 7 -20.23 9.12 33.57
N GLY A 8 -18.93 9.07 33.25
CA GLY A 8 -18.37 9.69 32.05
C GLY A 8 -17.09 10.48 32.29
N LEU A 9 -16.39 10.82 31.20
CA LEU A 9 -15.26 11.74 31.24
C LEU A 9 -15.78 13.18 31.13
N ALA A 10 -15.66 13.96 32.19
CA ALA A 10 -16.13 15.33 32.25
C ALA A 10 -14.98 16.30 31.98
N ASN A 11 -14.85 16.77 30.73
CA ASN A 11 -13.84 17.75 30.31
C ASN A 11 -14.40 19.16 30.02
N LYS A 12 -15.68 19.41 30.38
CA LYS A 12 -16.39 20.68 30.10
C LYS A 12 -16.88 21.40 31.36
N THR A 13 -16.83 20.76 32.52
CA THR A 13 -17.27 21.33 33.79
C THR A 13 -16.08 21.74 34.64
N THR A 14 -16.26 22.76 35.46
CA THR A 14 -15.27 23.13 36.47
C THR A 14 -15.23 22.07 37.58
N GLN A 15 -14.15 22.03 38.36
CA GLN A 15 -13.97 21.03 39.41
C GLN A 15 -15.08 21.06 40.45
N GLU A 16 -15.66 22.23 40.71
CA GLU A 16 -16.76 22.44 41.66
C GLU A 16 -18.11 21.95 41.12
N SER A 17 -18.22 21.75 39.80
CA SER A 17 -19.43 21.28 39.11
C SER A 17 -19.26 19.85 38.57
N LEU A 18 -18.29 19.09 39.09
CA LEU A 18 -18.05 17.73 38.63
C LEU A 18 -19.20 16.82 39.09
N PRO A 19 -19.90 16.14 38.17
CA PRO A 19 -20.94 15.19 38.56
C PRO A 19 -20.37 14.05 39.38
N ASP A 20 -21.16 13.54 40.33
CA ASP A 20 -20.80 12.31 41.04
C ASP A 20 -20.56 11.17 40.04
N GLY A 21 -19.48 10.41 40.25
CA GLY A 21 -19.09 9.32 39.36
C GLY A 21 -18.25 9.73 38.14
N ALA A 22 -18.08 11.03 37.88
CA ALA A 22 -17.37 11.49 36.69
C ALA A 22 -15.86 11.50 36.91
N LEU A 23 -15.11 11.24 35.84
CA LEU A 23 -13.65 11.35 35.85
C LEU A 23 -13.23 12.63 35.12
N THR A 24 -12.32 13.37 35.74
CA THR A 24 -11.60 14.48 35.08
C THR A 24 -10.54 13.96 34.11
N ALA A 25 -9.96 12.79 34.38
CA ALA A 25 -8.99 12.11 33.54
C ALA A 25 -9.09 10.59 33.70
N ALA A 26 -8.84 9.87 32.60
CA ALA A 26 -8.80 8.40 32.55
C ALA A 26 -7.46 7.96 31.94
N LEU A 27 -6.42 7.89 32.78
CA LEU A 27 -5.06 7.53 32.35
C LEU A 27 -4.79 6.05 32.63
N ASN A 28 -4.35 5.30 31.61
CA ASN A 28 -4.00 3.88 31.72
C ASN A 28 -5.11 3.01 32.33
N VAL A 29 -6.37 3.33 32.02
CA VAL A 29 -7.55 2.55 32.40
C VAL A 29 -8.31 2.14 31.14
N ASP A 30 -8.90 0.94 31.17
CA ASP A 30 -9.94 0.54 30.24
C ASP A 30 -11.29 0.71 30.93
N ILE A 31 -12.27 1.22 30.19
CA ILE A 31 -13.66 1.37 30.63
C ILE A 31 -14.48 0.40 29.80
N ASP A 32 -15.15 -0.54 30.44
CA ASP A 32 -16.02 -1.48 29.73
C ASP A 32 -17.43 -0.90 29.48
N ASP A 33 -18.24 -1.63 28.70
CA ASP A 33 -19.60 -1.22 28.34
C ASP A 33 -20.54 -1.13 29.55
N ALA A 34 -20.17 -1.74 30.69
CA ALA A 34 -20.89 -1.63 31.95
C ALA A 34 -20.44 -0.44 32.81
N GLY A 35 -19.49 0.37 32.33
CA GLY A 35 -18.92 1.50 33.06
C GLY A 35 -18.00 1.07 34.20
N LYS A 36 -17.43 -0.14 34.15
CA LYS A 36 -16.43 -0.57 35.13
C LYS A 36 -15.04 -0.18 34.65
N LEU A 37 -14.25 0.29 35.61
CA LEU A 37 -12.88 0.68 35.40
C LEU A 37 -11.97 -0.51 35.70
N ARG A 38 -11.02 -0.79 34.81
CA ARG A 38 -9.89 -1.69 35.08
C ARG A 38 -8.59 -1.04 34.66
N ARG A 39 -7.49 -1.44 35.27
CA ARG A 39 -6.15 -1.04 34.80
C ARG A 39 -5.95 -1.57 33.38
N ARG A 40 -5.50 -0.70 32.47
CA ARG A 40 -5.17 -1.09 31.09
C ARG A 40 -4.09 -2.17 31.14
N ARG A 41 -4.22 -3.18 30.28
CA ARG A 41 -3.20 -4.22 30.13
C ARG A 41 -1.86 -3.56 29.79
N GLY A 42 -0.80 -3.98 30.47
CA GLY A 42 0.55 -3.55 30.13
C GLY A 42 0.93 -3.99 28.71
N SER A 43 1.91 -3.33 28.15
CA SER A 43 2.53 -3.71 26.88
C SER A 43 3.99 -4.12 27.11
N THR A 44 4.50 -4.99 26.24
CA THR A 44 5.93 -5.27 26.14
C THR A 44 6.38 -4.80 24.77
N LEU A 45 7.52 -4.11 24.71
CA LEU A 45 8.10 -3.67 23.45
C LEU A 45 8.64 -4.88 22.70
N ILE A 46 8.14 -5.11 21.49
CA ILE A 46 8.59 -6.22 20.64
C ILE A 46 9.68 -5.75 19.66
N SER A 47 9.50 -4.57 19.07
CA SER A 47 10.45 -4.00 18.12
C SER A 47 10.48 -2.48 18.25
N ALA A 48 11.68 -1.92 18.30
CA ALA A 48 11.92 -0.48 18.36
C ALA A 48 12.22 0.10 16.97
N GLY A 49 11.90 1.37 16.76
CA GLY A 49 12.18 2.11 15.53
C GLY A 49 11.07 3.08 15.17
N GLY A 50 11.25 3.77 14.03
CA GLY A 50 10.19 4.56 13.42
C GLY A 50 9.27 3.65 12.62
N PHE A 51 8.01 3.53 13.05
CA PHE A 51 6.99 2.75 12.36
C PHE A 51 5.87 3.65 11.86
N HIS A 52 5.43 3.42 10.63
CA HIS A 52 4.21 4.04 10.10
C HIS A 52 3.56 3.14 9.06
N SER A 53 2.39 3.55 8.56
CA SER A 53 1.70 2.88 7.46
C SER A 53 1.48 1.37 7.72
N LEU A 54 0.90 1.06 8.88
CA LEU A 54 0.48 -0.28 9.24
C LEU A 54 -0.75 -0.68 8.42
N PHE A 55 -0.74 -1.87 7.86
CA PHE A 55 -1.85 -2.45 7.13
C PHE A 55 -1.93 -3.96 7.38
N SER A 56 -3.14 -4.46 7.61
CA SER A 56 -3.43 -5.89 7.72
C SER A 56 -4.87 -6.11 7.31
N ASP A 57 -5.10 -7.05 6.42
CA ASP A 57 -6.41 -7.48 5.95
C ASP A 57 -6.53 -9.02 5.89
N SER A 58 -5.54 -9.71 6.46
CA SER A 58 -5.52 -11.14 6.73
C SER A 58 -4.99 -11.37 8.16
N ASP A 59 -5.22 -12.57 8.68
CA ASP A 59 -4.69 -13.00 9.99
C ASP A 59 -3.26 -13.59 9.88
N GLU A 60 -2.74 -13.80 8.68
CA GLU A 60 -1.45 -14.49 8.45
C GLU A 60 -0.28 -13.53 8.24
N VAL A 61 -0.53 -12.40 7.58
CA VAL A 61 0.49 -11.40 7.29
C VAL A 61 -0.07 -9.99 7.37
N GLY A 62 0.78 -9.06 7.81
CA GLY A 62 0.56 -7.64 7.71
C GLY A 62 1.78 -6.92 7.15
N TYR A 63 1.63 -5.63 6.90
CA TYR A 63 2.64 -4.78 6.27
C TYR A 63 2.82 -3.50 7.07
N VAL A 64 4.05 -3.03 7.17
CA VAL A 64 4.39 -1.81 7.90
C VAL A 64 5.66 -1.20 7.32
N VAL A 65 5.79 0.11 7.37
CA VAL A 65 7.08 0.76 7.09
C VAL A 65 7.85 0.88 8.39
N LYS A 66 9.09 0.40 8.41
CA LYS A 66 10.03 0.53 9.53
C LYS A 66 11.30 1.21 9.06
N ASN A 67 11.63 2.36 9.66
CA ASN A 67 12.84 3.15 9.34
C ASN A 67 13.01 3.41 7.82
N GLY A 68 11.91 3.67 7.10
CA GLY A 68 11.94 3.92 5.66
C GLY A 68 11.93 2.66 4.78
N ASP A 69 11.86 1.45 5.35
CA ASP A 69 11.75 0.19 4.61
C ASP A 69 10.35 -0.42 4.76
N LEU A 70 9.76 -0.88 3.66
CA LEU A 70 8.53 -1.65 3.70
C LEU A 70 8.83 -3.09 4.15
N CYS A 71 8.22 -3.46 5.26
CA CYS A 71 8.34 -4.78 5.88
C CYS A 71 7.01 -5.52 5.80
N ARG A 72 7.10 -6.84 5.62
CA ARG A 72 6.04 -7.80 5.97
C ARG A 72 6.25 -8.24 7.42
N PHE A 73 5.17 -8.45 8.17
CA PHE A 73 5.22 -9.08 9.49
C PHE A 73 4.21 -10.21 9.64
N THR A 74 4.52 -11.14 10.54
CA THR A 74 3.70 -12.30 10.90
C THR A 74 2.99 -12.08 12.25
N PRO A 75 2.08 -12.98 12.68
CA PRO A 75 1.44 -12.88 14.00
C PRO A 75 2.42 -12.94 15.17
N SER A 76 3.60 -13.56 14.99
CA SER A 76 4.69 -13.56 15.95
C SER A 76 5.50 -12.25 15.95
N MET A 77 5.09 -11.27 15.14
CA MET A 77 5.71 -9.94 14.98
C MET A 77 7.13 -10.00 14.41
N GLU A 78 7.49 -11.09 13.73
CA GLU A 78 8.73 -11.18 12.97
C GLU A 78 8.63 -10.29 11.72
N LEU A 79 9.65 -9.46 11.46
CA LEU A 79 9.67 -8.50 10.36
C LEU A 79 10.63 -8.96 9.26
N THR A 80 10.16 -8.97 8.02
CA THR A 80 10.97 -9.22 6.82
C THR A 80 10.88 -8.02 5.89
N VAL A 81 12.01 -7.43 5.50
CA VAL A 81 12.03 -6.35 4.51
C VAL A 81 11.62 -6.90 3.14
N ILE A 82 10.59 -6.31 2.53
CA ILE A 82 10.12 -6.66 1.18
C ILE A 82 10.37 -5.56 0.16
N ARG A 83 10.71 -4.34 0.59
CA ARG A 83 11.27 -3.27 -0.26
C ARG A 83 12.02 -2.27 0.61
N ALA A 84 13.30 -2.12 0.34
CA ALA A 84 14.12 -1.12 0.99
C ALA A 84 13.85 0.29 0.43
N GLY A 85 14.04 1.31 1.25
CA GLY A 85 14.08 2.72 0.81
C GLY A 85 12.75 3.25 0.24
N VAL A 86 11.61 2.85 0.80
CA VAL A 86 10.32 3.47 0.47
C VAL A 86 10.20 4.89 1.02
N GLY A 87 11.05 5.25 1.99
CA GLY A 87 11.15 6.58 2.59
C GLY A 87 10.06 6.85 3.64
N ASP A 88 9.96 8.12 4.06
CA ASP A 88 9.07 8.54 5.15
C ASP A 88 7.65 8.92 4.67
N ASP A 89 7.40 8.91 3.36
CA ASP A 89 6.07 9.20 2.83
C ASP A 89 5.11 8.07 3.21
N HIS A 90 3.97 8.42 3.81
CA HIS A 90 2.96 7.44 4.21
C HIS A 90 2.43 6.66 3.00
N LEU A 91 2.48 5.33 3.11
CA LEU A 91 1.83 4.42 2.17
C LEU A 91 0.36 4.22 2.55
N SER A 92 -0.49 4.26 1.54
CA SER A 92 -1.86 3.72 1.55
C SER A 92 -1.87 2.38 0.83
N TYR A 93 -2.66 1.43 1.33
CA TYR A 93 -2.72 0.07 0.81
C TYR A 93 -4.11 -0.29 0.32
N GLN A 94 -4.17 -1.16 -0.69
CA GLN A 94 -5.40 -1.82 -1.11
C GLN A 94 -5.07 -3.21 -1.62
N ARG A 95 -5.78 -4.23 -1.11
CA ARG A 95 -5.72 -5.58 -1.68
C ARG A 95 -6.72 -5.71 -2.83
N VAL A 96 -6.27 -6.31 -3.91
CA VAL A 96 -7.10 -6.68 -5.07
C VAL A 96 -6.66 -8.07 -5.52
N GLY A 97 -7.53 -9.06 -5.32
CA GLY A 97 -7.20 -10.46 -5.55
C GLY A 97 -6.09 -10.93 -4.59
N ASP A 98 -5.05 -11.53 -5.16
CA ASP A 98 -3.89 -12.09 -4.48
C ASP A 98 -2.74 -11.08 -4.25
N ARG A 99 -2.97 -9.80 -4.59
CA ARG A 99 -1.94 -8.75 -4.51
C ARG A 99 -2.38 -7.58 -3.64
N VAL A 100 -1.40 -7.02 -2.95
CA VAL A 100 -1.50 -5.75 -2.26
C VAL A 100 -0.82 -4.68 -3.09
N TYR A 101 -1.51 -3.56 -3.26
CA TYR A 101 -1.00 -2.36 -3.90
C TYR A 101 -0.71 -1.32 -2.83
N ALA A 102 0.47 -0.72 -2.87
CA ALA A 102 0.88 0.32 -1.94
C ALA A 102 1.28 1.59 -2.70
N LYS A 103 0.74 2.74 -2.29
CA LYS A 103 0.98 4.02 -2.96
C LYS A 103 1.37 5.10 -1.94
N SER A 104 2.41 5.85 -2.26
CA SER A 104 2.73 7.15 -1.64
C SER A 104 2.94 8.21 -2.73
N ARG A 105 3.46 9.39 -2.38
CA ARG A 105 3.83 10.42 -3.36
C ARG A 105 4.87 9.91 -4.36
N THR A 106 5.83 9.13 -3.88
CA THR A 106 7.01 8.69 -4.65
C THR A 106 7.00 7.20 -4.99
N GLN A 107 6.25 6.38 -4.24
CA GLN A 107 6.20 4.93 -4.42
C GLN A 107 4.90 4.49 -5.08
N SER A 108 4.98 3.50 -5.96
CA SER A 108 3.81 2.82 -6.52
C SER A 108 4.12 1.33 -6.68
N LEU A 109 3.75 0.54 -5.68
CA LEU A 109 4.24 -0.81 -5.49
C LEU A 109 3.11 -1.83 -5.57
N SER A 110 3.45 -3.06 -5.97
CA SER A 110 2.59 -4.23 -5.81
C SER A 110 3.39 -5.45 -5.34
N PHE A 111 2.74 -6.32 -4.56
CA PHE A 111 3.34 -7.56 -4.04
C PHE A 111 2.25 -8.57 -3.68
N ALA A 112 2.62 -9.85 -3.72
CA ALA A 112 1.85 -10.94 -3.13
C ALA A 112 2.34 -11.19 -1.69
N ASP A 113 1.57 -11.96 -0.91
CA ASP A 113 1.84 -12.20 0.51
C ASP A 113 3.23 -12.79 0.80
N THR A 114 3.78 -13.61 -0.10
CA THR A 114 5.13 -14.19 0.01
C THR A 114 6.19 -13.46 -0.83
N GLY A 115 5.78 -12.48 -1.64
CA GLY A 115 6.64 -11.81 -2.62
C GLY A 115 7.51 -10.68 -2.06
N ILE A 116 8.40 -10.20 -2.92
CA ILE A 116 9.11 -8.92 -2.78
C ILE A 116 8.28 -7.84 -3.46
N ALA A 117 8.28 -6.62 -2.92
CA ALA A 117 7.55 -5.51 -3.49
C ALA A 117 8.30 -4.91 -4.69
N GLN A 118 7.56 -4.80 -5.80
CA GLN A 118 8.02 -4.30 -7.08
C GLN A 118 7.16 -3.12 -7.50
N ASP A 119 7.66 -2.31 -8.43
CA ASP A 119 6.87 -1.22 -9.00
C ASP A 119 5.67 -1.80 -9.75
N TRP A 120 4.46 -1.30 -9.49
CA TRP A 120 3.25 -1.84 -10.12
C TRP A 120 3.17 -1.51 -11.62
N GLY A 121 3.86 -0.46 -12.08
CA GLY A 121 3.85 0.00 -13.46
C GLY A 121 4.95 -0.65 -14.28
N VAL A 122 4.66 -0.91 -15.56
CA VAL A 122 5.66 -1.35 -16.53
C VAL A 122 6.23 -0.10 -17.22
N PRO A 123 7.57 -0.01 -17.41
CA PRO A 123 8.17 1.11 -18.15
C PRO A 123 7.54 1.27 -19.54
N LEU A 124 7.58 2.50 -20.07
CA LEU A 124 7.16 2.76 -21.44
C LEU A 124 8.26 2.35 -22.41
N VAL A 125 7.86 1.91 -23.61
CA VAL A 125 8.77 1.73 -24.75
C VAL A 125 9.39 3.08 -25.11
N SER A 126 10.71 3.18 -25.25
CA SER A 126 11.38 4.47 -25.48
C SER A 126 11.15 5.02 -26.89
N ALA A 127 11.21 4.16 -27.91
CA ALA A 127 10.83 4.44 -29.29
C ALA A 127 10.75 3.12 -30.07
N PHE A 128 9.99 3.11 -31.16
CA PHE A 128 10.05 2.07 -32.19
C PHE A 128 9.70 2.71 -33.54
N SER A 129 10.02 2.02 -34.64
CA SER A 129 9.58 2.42 -35.97
C SER A 129 8.82 1.30 -36.66
N ALA A 130 7.85 1.67 -37.49
CA ALA A 130 7.17 0.77 -38.38
C ALA A 130 7.44 1.23 -39.83
N SER A 131 7.76 0.26 -40.69
CA SER A 131 7.88 0.47 -42.13
C SER A 131 6.90 -0.45 -42.86
N SER A 132 6.45 0.02 -44.01
CA SER A 132 5.24 -0.51 -44.63
C SER A 132 5.30 -0.40 -46.15
N SER A 133 4.51 -1.23 -46.84
CA SER A 133 4.31 -1.13 -48.29
C SER A 133 3.13 -0.21 -48.62
N THR A 134 2.86 0.04 -49.90
CA THR A 134 1.62 0.73 -50.33
C THR A 134 0.40 -0.07 -49.84
N GLY A 135 -0.67 0.57 -49.37
CA GLY A 135 -1.85 -0.13 -48.87
C GLY A 135 -2.76 0.71 -47.97
N ASN A 136 -3.64 0.05 -47.22
CA ASN A 136 -4.55 0.70 -46.27
C ASN A 136 -3.78 1.16 -45.03
N SER A 137 -4.10 2.36 -44.55
CA SER A 137 -3.51 2.93 -43.34
C SER A 137 -3.93 2.18 -42.09
N CYS A 138 -2.95 1.87 -41.23
CA CYS A 138 -3.14 1.36 -39.88
C CYS A 138 -2.21 2.09 -38.91
N GLN A 139 -2.56 2.07 -37.63
CA GLN A 139 -1.72 2.57 -36.55
C GLN A 139 -1.20 1.41 -35.71
N ILE A 140 0.09 1.43 -35.41
CA ILE A 140 0.75 0.41 -34.61
C ILE A 140 1.16 1.05 -33.30
N ALA A 141 0.85 0.37 -32.20
CA ALA A 141 1.33 0.70 -30.87
C ALA A 141 2.09 -0.51 -30.31
N VAL A 142 3.17 -0.25 -29.58
CA VAL A 142 3.97 -1.28 -28.90
C VAL A 142 3.97 -0.98 -27.41
N VAL A 143 3.77 -2.03 -26.62
CA VAL A 143 3.83 -2.00 -25.15
C VAL A 143 4.79 -3.09 -24.67
N TYR A 144 5.39 -2.87 -23.50
CA TYR A 144 6.02 -3.97 -22.78
C TYR A 144 4.99 -4.77 -22.02
N ARG A 145 5.23 -6.08 -21.94
CA ARG A 145 4.55 -6.98 -21.01
C ARG A 145 5.58 -7.52 -20.04
N ARG A 146 5.32 -7.40 -18.75
CA ARG A 146 6.21 -7.94 -17.72
C ARG A 146 5.98 -9.44 -17.62
N ASP A 147 7.03 -10.25 -17.77
CA ASP A 147 6.91 -11.71 -17.77
C ASP A 147 6.44 -12.28 -16.43
N SER A 148 6.80 -11.65 -15.31
CA SER A 148 6.52 -12.17 -13.97
C SER A 148 5.04 -12.22 -13.59
N ASP A 149 4.25 -11.26 -14.07
CA ASP A 149 2.83 -11.10 -13.70
C ASP A 149 1.92 -10.84 -14.92
N GLY A 150 2.49 -10.77 -16.12
CA GLY A 150 1.76 -10.57 -17.36
C GLY A 150 1.17 -9.17 -17.53
N VAL A 151 1.49 -8.22 -16.65
CA VAL A 151 0.98 -6.84 -16.71
C VAL A 151 1.54 -6.14 -17.95
N GLU A 152 0.66 -5.49 -18.70
CA GLU A 152 1.03 -4.66 -19.85
C GLU A 152 1.27 -3.20 -19.42
N GLY A 153 2.25 -2.57 -20.04
CA GLY A 153 2.56 -1.15 -19.85
C GLY A 153 1.68 -0.23 -20.68
N GLY A 154 1.94 1.07 -20.55
CA GLY A 154 1.36 2.06 -21.45
C GLY A 154 1.98 1.98 -22.85
N ALA A 155 1.20 2.40 -23.85
CA ALA A 155 1.68 2.62 -25.20
C ALA A 155 2.30 4.02 -25.32
N VAL A 156 3.35 4.13 -26.13
CA VAL A 156 3.76 5.42 -26.68
C VAL A 156 2.91 5.80 -27.89
N MET A 157 3.13 6.99 -28.43
CA MET A 157 2.43 7.46 -29.62
C MET A 157 2.51 6.43 -30.74
N ALA A 158 1.36 6.08 -31.32
CA ALA A 158 1.29 5.12 -32.39
C ALA A 158 2.02 5.63 -33.63
N VAL A 159 2.64 4.71 -34.38
CA VAL A 159 3.29 5.00 -35.66
C VAL A 159 2.35 4.56 -36.77
N ASP A 160 2.17 5.44 -37.77
CA ASP A 160 1.39 5.12 -38.96
C ASP A 160 2.16 4.12 -39.84
N ALA A 161 1.43 3.14 -40.36
CA ALA A 161 1.89 2.20 -41.36
C ALA A 161 0.79 1.98 -42.40
N MET A 162 1.16 1.44 -43.56
CA MET A 162 0.25 1.04 -44.62
C MET A 162 0.50 -0.41 -45.03
N THR A 163 -0.55 -1.20 -45.22
CA THR A 163 -0.40 -2.59 -45.68
C THR A 163 -1.50 -2.98 -46.66
N THR A 164 -1.17 -3.81 -47.65
CA THR A 164 -2.16 -4.55 -48.44
C THR A 164 -2.58 -5.82 -47.69
N PRO A 165 -3.67 -6.50 -48.11
CA PRO A 165 -4.07 -7.78 -47.53
C PRO A 165 -2.98 -8.88 -47.60
N GLU A 166 -2.06 -8.77 -48.55
CA GLU A 166 -0.90 -9.69 -48.72
C GLU A 166 0.43 -9.04 -48.29
N GLY A 167 0.40 -7.80 -47.80
CA GLY A 167 1.56 -7.03 -47.39
C GLY A 167 2.06 -7.39 -45.99
N ALA A 168 3.29 -7.02 -45.69
CA ALA A 168 3.90 -7.19 -44.38
C ALA A 168 4.25 -5.84 -43.75
N ILE A 169 4.05 -5.74 -42.45
CA ILE A 169 4.52 -4.62 -41.63
C ILE A 169 5.81 -5.06 -40.96
N THR A 170 6.88 -4.30 -41.14
CA THR A 170 8.14 -4.54 -40.44
C THR A 170 8.27 -3.55 -39.30
N VAL A 171 8.24 -4.05 -38.08
CA VAL A 171 8.52 -3.27 -36.86
C VAL A 171 10.00 -3.40 -36.54
N SER A 172 10.67 -2.28 -36.31
CA SER A 172 12.11 -2.21 -36.04
C SER A 172 12.41 -1.35 -34.82
N GLY A 173 13.59 -1.57 -34.23
CA GLY A 173 14.06 -0.79 -33.09
C GLY A 173 13.25 -1.03 -31.81
N ILE A 174 12.62 -2.20 -31.64
CA ILE A 174 11.94 -2.57 -30.39
C ILE A 174 13.01 -2.67 -29.30
N PRO A 175 13.03 -1.77 -28.30
CA PRO A 175 14.02 -1.83 -27.23
C PRO A 175 13.71 -3.02 -26.33
N VAL A 176 14.73 -3.61 -25.72
CA VAL A 176 14.58 -4.74 -24.78
C VAL A 176 14.99 -4.25 -23.39
N ILE A 177 14.20 -4.60 -22.37
CA ILE A 177 14.44 -4.27 -20.95
C ILE A 177 14.42 -5.52 -20.09
#